data_AF-A0A4Q3BWI8-F1
#
_entry.id   AF-A0A4Q3BWI8-F1
#
_cell.length_a   1.000
_cell.length_b   1.000
_cell.length_c   1.000
_cell.angle_alpha   90.00
_cell.angle_beta   90.00
_cell.angle_gamma   90.00
#
_symmetry.space_group_name_H-M   'P 1'
#
loop_
_entity.id
_entity.type
_entity.pdbx_description
1 polymer ?
#
loop_
_entity_poly.entity_id
_entity_poly.type
_entity_poly.pdbx_seq_one_letter_code
_entity_poly.pdbx_strand_id
1 'polypeptide(L)' 'MAQGSAAVKLENPKGLPPTNGYSHAAAIDLGSSTMVIISGQVALDSSGKLVGAGDIEKQTRQVFGNI' A
#
# COMPACT_ATOMS: atom_id res chain seq x y z
N MET A 1 -3.25 -34.37 2.56
CA MET A 1 -2.64 -33.07 2.96
C MET A 1 -3.44 -31.99 2.26
N ALA A 2 -4.51 -31.49 2.89
CA ALA A 2 -5.33 -30.43 2.30
C ALA A 2 -4.55 -29.11 2.38
N GLN A 3 -4.24 -28.52 1.23
CA GLN A 3 -3.71 -27.16 1.13
C GLN A 3 -4.79 -26.21 1.68
N GLY A 4 -4.63 -25.71 2.90
CA GLY A 4 -5.46 -24.61 3.38
C GLY A 4 -5.21 -23.40 2.48
N SER A 5 -6.23 -22.89 1.81
CA SER A 5 -6.11 -21.66 1.03
C SER A 5 -5.60 -20.56 1.96
N ALA A 6 -4.46 -19.94 1.64
CA ALA A 6 -3.96 -18.80 2.39
C ALA A 6 -5.02 -17.69 2.36
N ALA A 7 -5.49 -17.26 3.53
CA ALA A 7 -6.48 -16.20 3.61
C ALA A 7 -5.82 -14.88 3.20
N VAL A 8 -6.39 -14.21 2.19
CA VAL A 8 -5.93 -12.90 1.71
C VAL A 8 -6.85 -11.82 2.26
N LYS A 9 -6.28 -10.86 2.98
CA LYS A 9 -6.98 -9.66 3.46
C LYS A 9 -6.50 -8.45 2.67
N LEU A 10 -7.44 -7.78 1.99
CA LEU A 10 -7.18 -6.54 1.26
C LEU A 10 -7.32 -5.35 2.21
N GLU A 11 -6.32 -4.49 2.23
CA GLU A 11 -6.17 -3.40 3.20
C GLU A 11 -6.05 -2.05 2.49
N ASN A 12 -6.76 -1.06 3.04
CA ASN A 12 -6.67 0.35 2.64
C ASN A 12 -6.49 1.20 3.91
N PRO A 13 -5.25 1.35 4.39
CA PRO A 13 -4.93 2.13 5.57
C PRO A 13 -5.51 3.55 5.51
N LYS A 14 -5.99 4.04 6.66
CA LYS A 14 -6.44 5.42 6.80
C LYS A 14 -5.26 6.36 6.60
N GLY A 15 -5.44 7.41 5.80
CA GLY A 15 -4.39 8.40 5.53
C GLY A 15 -3.68 8.20 4.19
N LEU A 16 -3.94 7.11 3.48
CA LEU A 16 -3.48 6.93 2.09
C LEU A 16 -4.48 7.53 1.09
N PRO A 17 -4.01 7.92 -0.11
CA PRO A 17 -4.87 8.41 -1.18
C PRO A 17 -5.95 7.39 -1.58
N PRO A 18 -7.07 7.82 -2.18
CA PRO A 18 -8.09 6.92 -2.68
C PRO A 18 -7.54 5.98 -3.77
N THR A 19 -8.01 4.73 -3.75
CA THR A 19 -7.66 3.72 -4.77
C THR A 19 -8.74 3.66 -5.87
N ASN A 20 -8.38 3.17 -7.05
CA ASN A 20 -9.32 2.96 -8.17
C ASN A 20 -9.15 1.54 -8.72
N GLY A 21 -9.97 0.60 -8.23
CA GLY A 21 -9.94 -0.80 -8.67
C GLY A 21 -8.81 -1.65 -8.09
N TYR A 22 -8.11 -1.18 -7.06
CA TYR A 22 -7.07 -1.92 -6.33
C TYR A 22 -7.11 -1.63 -4.81
N SER A 23 -6.31 -2.34 -4.01
CA SER A 23 -6.09 -2.04 -2.58
C SER A 23 -4.62 -1.71 -2.31
N HIS A 24 -4.35 -0.86 -1.33
CA HIS A 24 -2.99 -0.44 -1.01
C HIS A 24 -2.08 -1.58 -0.57
N ALA A 25 -2.64 -2.57 0.14
CA ALA A 25 -1.91 -3.77 0.50
C ALA A 25 -2.79 -5.02 0.47
N ALA A 26 -2.14 -6.16 0.30
CA ALA A 26 -2.70 -7.48 0.57
C ALA A 26 -1.86 -8.15 1.66
N ALA A 27 -2.49 -8.49 2.79
CA ALA A 27 -1.91 -9.30 3.84
C ALA A 27 -2.32 -10.76 3.63
N ILE A 28 -1.35 -11.65 3.55
CA ILE A 28 -1.54 -13.08 3.30
C ILE A 28 -1.05 -13.83 4.52
N ASP A 29 -1.96 -14.56 5.17
CA ASP A 29 -1.62 -15.43 6.28
C ASP A 29 -0.97 -16.73 5.76
N LEU A 30 0.31 -16.94 6.11
CA LEU A 30 1.08 -18.13 5.77
C LEU A 30 1.20 -19.10 6.97
N GLY A 31 0.39 -18.91 8.02
CA GLY A 31 0.36 -19.70 9.23
C GLY A 31 1.37 -19.22 10.28
N SER A 32 2.67 -19.33 9.99
CA SER A 32 3.74 -18.90 10.90
C SER A 32 4.26 -17.48 10.64
N SER A 33 3.83 -16.87 9.54
CA SER A 33 4.22 -15.53 9.13
C SER A 33 3.10 -14.87 8.33
N THR A 34 3.17 -13.54 8.20
CA THR A 34 2.29 -12.78 7.32
C THR A 34 3.13 -12.18 6.21
N MET A 35 2.78 -12.50 4.96
CA MET A 35 3.35 -11.82 3.80
C MET A 35 2.49 -10.61 3.49
N VAL A 36 3.12 -9.44 3.36
CA VAL A 36 2.44 -8.21 2.96
C VAL A 36 2.95 -7.80 1.59
N ILE A 37 2.04 -7.69 0.63
CA ILE A 37 2.32 -7.16 -0.71
C ILE A 37 1.74 -5.76 -0.77
N ILE A 38 2.60 -4.76 -0.95
CA ILE A 38 2.23 -3.35 -0.99
C ILE A 38 2.15 -2.91 -2.47
N SER A 39 1.05 -2.28 -2.85
CA SER A 39 0.90 -1.66 -4.17
C SER A 39 1.89 -0.50 -4.34
N GLY A 40 2.24 -0.18 -5.58
CA GLY A 40 3.16 0.93 -5.86
C GLY A 40 2.68 2.25 -5.26
N GLN A 41 3.46 2.80 -4.33
CA GLN A 41 3.16 4.09 -3.71
C GLN A 41 3.66 5.24 -4.57
N VAL A 42 2.87 6.30 -4.61
CA VAL A 42 3.13 7.55 -5.35
C VAL A 42 3.10 8.74 -4.41
N ALA A 43 3.67 9.87 -4.83
CA ALA A 43 3.79 11.09 -4.02
C ALA A 43 2.47 11.88 -3.86
N LEU A 44 1.38 11.17 -3.54
CA LEU A 44 0.10 11.77 -3.23
C LEU A 44 -0.13 11.79 -1.72
N ASP A 45 -0.78 12.83 -1.24
CA ASP A 45 -1.29 12.89 0.14
C ASP A 45 -2.63 12.12 0.28
N SER A 46 -3.16 12.08 1.50
CA SER A 46 -4.46 11.45 1.82
C SER A 46 -5.65 12.00 1.02
N SER A 47 -5.55 13.22 0.48
CA SER A 47 -6.58 13.84 -0.36
C SER A 47 -6.36 13.57 -1.85
N GLY A 48 -5.33 12.80 -2.22
CA GLY A 48 -4.98 12.49 -3.60
C GLY A 48 -4.23 13.63 -4.32
N LYS A 49 -3.67 14.60 -3.59
CA LYS A 49 -2.93 15.73 -4.18
C LYS A 49 -1.43 15.45 -4.23
N LEU A 50 -0.80 15.84 -5.33
CA LEU A 50 0.65 15.74 -5.51
C LEU A 50 1.41 16.59 -4.47
N VAL A 51 2.34 15.92 -3.78
CA VAL A 51 3.32 16.54 -2.88
C VAL A 51 4.65 16.69 -3.60
N GLY A 52 5.29 17.86 -3.48
CA GLY A 52 6.64 18.08 -4.04
C GLY A 52 6.67 18.25 -5.56
N ALA A 53 5.73 18.98 -6.17
CA ALA A 53 5.77 19.26 -7.61
C ALA A 53 7.12 19.88 -8.03
N GLY A 54 7.80 19.24 -9.00
CA GLY A 54 9.13 19.64 -9.44
C GLY A 54 10.30 19.28 -8.50
N ASP A 55 10.03 18.56 -7.41
CA ASP A 55 11.01 18.21 -6.38
C ASP A 55 11.01 16.69 -6.13
N ILE A 56 11.95 16.00 -6.76
CA ILE A 56 12.03 14.53 -6.68
C ILE A 56 12.40 14.03 -5.28
N GLU A 57 13.14 14.80 -4.49
CA GLU A 57 13.49 14.42 -3.12
C GLU A 57 12.23 14.44 -2.25
N LYS A 58 11.43 15.52 -2.33
CA LYS A 58 10.15 15.60 -1.60
C LYS A 58 9.17 14.53 -2.05
N GLN A 59 9.09 14.24 -3.34
CA GLN A 59 8.23 13.17 -3.85
C GLN A 59 8.66 11.81 -3.31
N THR A 60 9.96 11.52 -3.32
CA THR A 60 10.51 10.27 -2.80
C THR A 60 10.22 10.13 -1.31
N ARG A 61 10.40 11.20 -0.52
CA ARG A 61 10.03 11.21 0.90
C ARG A 61 8.55 10.93 1.13
N GLN A 62 7.66 11.49 0.29
CA GLN A 62 6.23 11.20 0.38
C GLN A 62 5.92 9.73 0.05
N VAL A 63 6.54 9.19 -1.01
CA VAL A 63 6.37 7.77 -1.39
C VAL A 63 6.74 6.85 -0.23
N PHE A 64 7.90 7.06 0.40
CA PHE A 64 8.30 6.27 1.57
C PHE A 64 7.44 6.54 2.80
N GLY A 65 6.90 7.76 2.97
CA GLY A 65 5.94 8.06 4.03
C GLY A 65 4.58 7.38 3.86
N ASN A 66 4.26 6.93 2.64
CA ASN A 66 3.04 6.19 2.33
C ASN A 66 3.18 4.66 2.49
N ILE A 67 4.39 4.14 2.78
CA ILE A 67 4.69 2.72 3.03
C ILE A 67 4.68 2.46 4.53
#